data_AF-A0A420XI32-F1
#
_entry.id   AF-A0A420XI32-F1
#
_cell.length_a   1.000
_cell.length_b   1.000
_cell.length_c   1.000
_cell.angle_alpha   90.00
_cell.angle_beta   90.00
_cell.angle_gamma   90.00
#
_symmetry.space_group_name_H-M   'P 1'
#
loop_
_entity.id
_entity.type
_entity.pdbx_description
1 polymer ?
#
loop_
_entity_poly.entity_id
_entity_poly.type
_entity_poly.pdbx_seq_one_letter_code
_entity_poly.pdbx_strand_id
1 'polypeptide(L)'
;MLDVKLPDGMTTLDVSEILDDIKTQSAQLHELETELHEFKNELEELDKSFRLNLSTYENKFNDFQNDIKTSLGNATADAANISNTLSNVRKSEEDVSKIKNEISHIASKYDEEVDKYSELISNIGKEYQKLTEQMQTEQNELIKLRKNLSDEQVKIHKILGDANRASMAQSFLERKEELDPSLKNSANWRNFGLLLMSLILCVILVYEWDIGFDYGRFLSRLPVISPLIWLVWVNSQRNAHLVRIQEEYAHKASVALAFEGYQRKVDESDDPDIKKLLLELSVANLGENPVNLFDKQVKSSPIENSVISRILEKFFPKLEK
;
A
#
# COMPACT_ATOMS: atom_id res chain seq x y z
N MET A 1 -117.57 96.83 87.01
CA MET A 1 -118.87 96.71 86.34
C MET A 1 -119.18 95.23 86.18
N LEU A 2 -120.19 94.57 86.77
CA LEU A 2 -121.15 94.83 87.87
C LEU A 2 -121.60 93.45 88.42
N ASP A 3 -122.20 93.25 89.60
CA ASP A 3 -122.13 93.94 90.92
C ASP A 3 -122.95 93.09 91.94
N VAL A 4 -122.71 93.23 93.26
CA VAL A 4 -123.42 92.54 94.39
C VAL A 4 -123.16 91.00 94.43
N LYS A 5 -122.77 90.34 95.53
CA LYS A 5 -123.20 90.44 96.95
C LYS A 5 -122.09 89.92 97.90
N LEU A 6 -121.87 90.58 99.03
CA LEU A 6 -121.09 90.07 100.17
C LEU A 6 -122.04 89.74 101.34
N PRO A 7 -121.69 88.73 102.15
CA PRO A 7 -121.92 88.82 103.60
C PRO A 7 -120.70 88.40 104.43
N ASP A 8 -120.27 89.34 105.28
CA ASP A 8 -119.61 89.22 106.59
C ASP A 8 -118.54 88.15 106.89
N GLY A 9 -117.31 88.65 107.12
CA GLY A 9 -116.43 88.13 108.18
C GLY A 9 -115.04 87.65 107.80
N MET A 10 -114.05 88.56 107.71
CA MET A 10 -112.63 88.36 108.10
C MET A 10 -111.78 89.62 107.82
N THR A 11 -110.80 89.91 108.68
CA THR A 11 -109.94 91.11 108.60
C THR A 11 -108.48 90.80 108.27
N THR A 12 -108.07 91.12 107.04
CA THR A 12 -106.76 91.64 106.57
C THR A 12 -105.41 91.03 107.03
N LEU A 13 -105.33 90.06 107.94
CA LEU A 13 -104.05 89.49 108.42
C LEU A 13 -103.72 88.14 107.76
N ASP A 14 -104.70 87.24 107.57
CA ASP A 14 -104.53 85.92 106.92
C ASP A 14 -103.98 86.00 105.49
N VAL A 15 -104.28 87.08 104.78
CA VAL A 15 -103.93 87.24 103.35
C VAL A 15 -102.41 87.23 103.14
N SER A 16 -101.61 87.65 104.13
CA SER A 16 -100.14 87.66 104.01
C SER A 16 -99.52 86.27 104.08
N GLU A 17 -100.05 85.40 104.94
CA GLU A 17 -99.52 84.05 105.18
C GLU A 17 -99.88 83.12 104.01
N ILE A 18 -101.13 83.21 103.54
CA ILE A 18 -101.60 82.53 102.32
C ILE A 18 -100.79 82.96 101.08
N LEU A 19 -100.38 84.24 100.98
CA LEU A 19 -99.59 84.72 99.84
C LEU A 19 -98.14 84.19 99.84
N ASP A 20 -97.59 83.91 101.02
CA ASP A 20 -96.22 83.38 101.16
C ASP A 20 -96.20 81.86 100.95
N ASP A 21 -97.24 81.15 101.40
CA ASP A 21 -97.46 79.73 101.07
C ASP A 21 -97.70 79.53 99.57
N ILE A 22 -98.50 80.39 98.92
CA ILE A 22 -98.70 80.36 97.46
C ILE A 22 -97.39 80.65 96.72
N LYS A 23 -96.56 81.60 97.20
CA LYS A 23 -95.22 81.81 96.63
C LYS A 23 -94.34 80.58 96.79
N THR A 24 -94.32 79.97 97.97
CA THR A 24 -93.49 78.79 98.29
C THR A 24 -93.90 77.59 97.43
N GLN A 25 -95.21 77.33 97.29
CA GLN A 25 -95.72 76.32 96.37
C GLN A 25 -95.43 76.65 94.91
N SER A 26 -95.53 77.92 94.49
CA SER A 26 -95.18 78.31 93.11
C SER A 26 -93.68 78.14 92.81
N ALA A 27 -92.81 78.36 93.80
CA ALA A 27 -91.38 78.13 93.68
C ALA A 27 -91.06 76.63 93.59
N GLN A 28 -91.66 75.81 94.46
CA GLN A 28 -91.54 74.34 94.40
C GLN A 28 -92.11 73.75 93.10
N LEU A 29 -93.20 74.31 92.57
CA LEU A 29 -93.78 73.86 91.31
C LEU A 29 -92.92 74.26 90.11
N HIS A 30 -92.30 75.44 90.13
CA HIS A 30 -91.31 75.85 89.13
C HIS A 30 -90.01 75.03 89.22
N GLU A 31 -89.57 74.66 90.43
CA GLU A 31 -88.43 73.76 90.66
C GLU A 31 -88.74 72.37 90.08
N LEU A 32 -89.91 71.82 90.36
CA LEU A 32 -90.38 70.54 89.81
C LEU A 32 -90.57 70.57 88.28
N GLU A 33 -91.07 71.67 87.71
CA GLU A 33 -91.12 71.86 86.24
C GLU A 33 -89.71 71.91 85.63
N THR A 34 -88.73 72.46 86.35
CA THR A 34 -87.33 72.52 85.92
C THR A 34 -86.69 71.13 85.95
N GLU A 35 -86.85 70.38 87.05
CA GLU A 35 -86.39 68.98 87.15
C GLU A 35 -87.04 68.07 86.10
N LEU A 36 -88.35 68.23 85.85
CA LEU A 36 -89.05 67.45 84.82
C LEU A 36 -88.53 67.81 83.41
N HIS A 37 -88.20 69.08 83.17
CA HIS A 37 -87.60 69.48 81.90
C HIS A 37 -86.17 68.95 81.72
N GLU A 38 -85.32 68.97 82.76
CA GLU A 38 -83.99 68.36 82.74
C GLU A 38 -84.07 66.84 82.53
N PHE A 39 -84.90 66.12 83.30
CA PHE A 39 -85.09 64.68 83.14
C PHE A 39 -85.60 64.29 81.76
N LYS A 40 -86.50 65.11 81.17
CA LYS A 40 -86.94 64.93 79.78
C LYS A 40 -85.78 65.07 78.80
N ASN A 41 -84.93 66.09 78.97
CA ASN A 41 -83.77 66.32 78.12
C ASN A 41 -82.74 65.18 78.24
N GLU A 42 -82.52 64.65 79.45
CA GLU A 42 -81.68 63.46 79.67
C GLU A 42 -82.24 62.22 78.95
N LEU A 43 -83.56 61.99 79.02
CA LEU A 43 -84.23 60.90 78.30
C LEU A 43 -84.10 61.04 76.77
N GLU A 44 -84.17 62.25 76.26
CA GLU A 44 -84.08 62.55 74.82
C GLU A 44 -82.64 62.37 74.29
N GLU A 45 -81.62 62.78 75.06
CA GLU A 45 -80.22 62.44 74.78
C GLU A 45 -79.92 60.93 74.95
N LEU A 46 -80.58 60.25 75.90
CA LEU A 46 -80.43 58.80 76.08
C LEU A 46 -81.01 58.01 74.88
N ASP A 47 -82.22 58.31 74.42
CA ASP A 47 -82.81 57.70 73.22
C ASP A 47 -81.96 57.96 71.97
N LYS A 48 -81.48 59.20 71.80
CA LYS A 48 -80.58 59.60 70.71
C LYS A 48 -79.25 58.85 70.73
N SER A 49 -78.62 58.72 71.89
CA SER A 49 -77.37 57.94 72.04
C SER A 49 -77.59 56.45 71.84
N PHE A 50 -78.72 55.90 72.27
CA PHE A 50 -79.11 54.51 72.05
C PHE A 50 -79.32 54.22 70.55
N ARG A 51 -80.05 55.07 69.83
CA ARG A 51 -80.21 54.97 68.36
C ARG A 51 -78.88 55.06 67.62
N LEU A 52 -78.00 55.97 68.03
CA LEU A 52 -76.68 56.14 67.41
C LEU A 52 -75.81 54.89 67.63
N ASN A 53 -75.81 54.33 68.84
CA ASN A 53 -75.14 53.06 69.13
C ASN A 53 -75.74 51.89 68.32
N LEU A 54 -77.07 51.79 68.24
CA LEU A 54 -77.75 50.74 67.46
C LEU A 54 -77.35 50.78 65.99
N SER A 55 -77.43 51.96 65.34
CA SER A 55 -77.00 52.15 63.95
C SER A 55 -75.50 51.83 63.74
N THR A 56 -74.66 52.10 64.75
CA THR A 56 -73.23 51.76 64.72
C THR A 56 -73.01 50.24 64.76
N TYR A 57 -73.81 49.50 65.53
CA TYR A 57 -73.77 48.04 65.55
C TYR A 57 -74.35 47.43 64.26
N GLU A 58 -75.44 47.98 63.71
CA GLU A 58 -76.00 47.55 62.42
C GLU A 58 -75.00 47.71 61.28
N ASN A 59 -74.33 48.87 61.18
CA ASN A 59 -73.28 49.11 60.18
C ASN A 59 -72.11 48.11 60.34
N LYS A 60 -71.58 47.94 61.55
CA LYS A 60 -70.51 46.95 61.81
C LYS A 60 -70.92 45.52 61.48
N PHE A 61 -72.18 45.15 61.71
CA PHE A 61 -72.71 43.83 61.38
C PHE A 61 -72.84 43.64 59.86
N ASN A 62 -73.28 44.67 59.14
CA ASN A 62 -73.36 44.67 57.68
C ASN A 62 -71.95 44.58 57.04
N ASP A 63 -70.99 45.34 57.56
CA ASP A 63 -69.59 45.28 57.14
C ASP A 63 -69.02 43.86 57.35
N PHE A 64 -69.23 43.28 58.53
CA PHE A 64 -68.82 41.90 58.84
C PHE A 64 -69.49 40.85 57.94
N GLN A 65 -70.77 41.02 57.57
CA GLN A 65 -71.42 40.14 56.59
C GLN A 65 -70.78 40.28 55.19
N ASN A 66 -70.43 41.49 54.77
CA ASN A 66 -69.75 41.74 53.50
C ASN A 66 -68.33 41.13 53.47
N ASP A 67 -67.60 41.21 54.58
CA ASP A 67 -66.28 40.59 54.74
C ASP A 67 -66.36 39.05 54.70
N ILE A 68 -67.34 38.45 55.38
CA ILE A 68 -67.60 37.00 55.29
C ILE A 68 -67.95 36.61 53.86
N LYS A 69 -68.84 37.34 53.19
CA LYS A 69 -69.28 37.06 51.82
C LYS A 69 -68.12 37.15 50.82
N THR A 70 -67.25 38.15 50.99
CA THR A 70 -66.05 38.34 50.17
C THR A 70 -65.04 37.22 50.43
N SER A 71 -64.80 36.86 51.69
CA SER A 71 -63.89 35.77 52.07
C SER A 71 -64.37 34.41 51.55
N LEU A 72 -65.68 34.14 51.58
CA LEU A 72 -66.28 32.94 51.03
C LEU A 72 -66.18 32.90 49.49
N GLY A 73 -66.37 34.05 48.82
CA GLY A 73 -66.15 34.20 47.38
C GLY A 73 -64.70 33.90 46.98
N ASN A 74 -63.73 34.43 47.72
CA ASN A 74 -62.31 34.16 47.50
C ASN A 74 -61.98 32.68 47.75
N ALA A 75 -62.41 32.10 48.87
CA ALA A 75 -62.15 30.70 49.19
C ALA A 75 -62.75 29.71 48.18
N THR A 76 -63.92 30.03 47.59
CA THR A 76 -64.54 29.21 46.54
C THR A 76 -63.83 29.36 45.19
N ALA A 77 -63.33 30.56 44.85
CA ALA A 77 -62.48 30.78 43.68
C ALA A 77 -61.13 30.04 43.81
N ASP A 78 -60.49 30.11 44.98
CA ASP A 78 -59.24 29.41 45.27
C ASP A 78 -59.41 27.88 45.21
N ALA A 79 -60.50 27.35 45.75
CA ALA A 79 -60.82 25.92 45.63
C ALA A 79 -60.98 25.47 44.16
N ALA A 80 -61.60 26.29 43.31
CA ALA A 80 -61.70 26.02 41.88
C ALA A 80 -60.33 26.08 41.17
N ASN A 81 -59.49 27.05 41.52
CA ASN A 81 -58.12 27.19 41.01
C ASN A 81 -57.22 26.01 41.41
N ILE A 82 -57.32 25.55 42.66
CA ILE A 82 -56.62 24.36 43.17
C ILE A 82 -57.07 23.11 42.41
N SER A 83 -58.38 22.93 42.19
CA SER A 83 -58.93 21.79 41.45
C SER A 83 -58.42 21.74 39.99
N ASN A 84 -58.43 22.88 39.29
CA ASN A 84 -57.87 23.01 37.95
C ASN A 84 -56.36 22.71 37.92
N THR A 85 -55.61 23.23 38.89
CA THR A 85 -54.17 22.99 39.02
C THR A 85 -53.88 21.51 39.25
N LEU A 86 -54.64 20.84 40.12
CA LEU A 86 -54.54 19.41 40.39
C LEU A 86 -54.84 18.55 39.15
N SER A 87 -55.82 18.96 38.32
CA SER A 87 -56.09 18.31 37.04
C SER A 87 -54.92 18.42 36.06
N ASN A 88 -54.31 19.61 35.96
CA ASN A 88 -53.17 19.86 35.08
C ASN A 88 -51.90 19.13 35.54
N VAL A 89 -51.64 19.07 36.86
CA VAL A 89 -50.53 18.29 37.43
C VAL A 89 -50.68 16.81 37.11
N ARG A 90 -51.87 16.22 37.26
CA ARG A 90 -52.13 14.81 36.94
C ARG A 90 -51.91 14.49 35.46
N LYS A 91 -52.31 15.38 34.53
CA LYS A 91 -52.01 15.21 33.10
C LYS A 91 -50.51 15.25 32.83
N SER A 92 -49.81 16.22 33.43
CA SER A 92 -48.35 16.35 33.32
C SER A 92 -47.62 15.11 33.87
N GLU A 93 -48.10 14.53 34.97
CA GLU A 93 -47.56 13.28 35.53
C GLU A 93 -47.75 12.08 34.58
N GLU A 94 -48.91 11.97 33.94
CA GLU A 94 -49.19 10.96 32.92
C GLU A 94 -48.28 11.11 31.69
N ASP A 95 -48.08 12.35 31.22
CA ASP A 95 -47.23 12.65 30.06
C ASP A 95 -45.74 12.44 30.37
N VAL A 96 -45.27 12.80 31.57
CA VAL A 96 -43.92 12.47 32.05
C VAL A 96 -43.71 10.95 32.12
N SER A 97 -44.73 10.19 32.52
CA SER A 97 -44.68 8.71 32.53
C SER A 97 -44.54 8.14 31.10
N LYS A 98 -45.31 8.66 30.12
CA LYS A 98 -45.18 8.28 28.70
C LYS A 98 -43.78 8.58 28.16
N ILE A 99 -43.31 9.82 28.33
CA ILE A 99 -41.97 10.25 27.88
C ILE A 99 -40.88 9.38 28.50
N LYS A 100 -40.97 9.04 29.79
CA LYS A 100 -40.01 8.15 30.46
C LYS A 100 -39.96 6.75 29.83
N ASN A 101 -41.12 6.20 29.46
CA ASN A 101 -41.20 4.88 28.81
C ASN A 101 -40.64 4.94 27.38
N GLU A 102 -40.91 6.01 26.63
CA GLU A 102 -40.34 6.23 25.29
C GLU A 102 -38.81 6.38 25.35
N ILE A 103 -38.28 7.16 26.29
CA ILE A 103 -36.82 7.28 26.52
C ILE A 103 -36.20 5.92 26.85
N SER A 104 -36.84 5.13 27.72
CA SER A 104 -36.36 3.78 28.06
C SER A 104 -36.33 2.85 26.84
N HIS A 105 -37.35 2.93 25.97
CA HIS A 105 -37.41 2.14 24.74
C HIS A 105 -36.38 2.58 23.69
N ILE A 106 -36.12 3.88 23.57
CA ILE A 106 -35.09 4.44 22.69
C ILE A 106 -33.69 4.04 23.19
N ALA A 107 -33.43 4.11 24.50
CA ALA A 107 -32.18 3.67 25.09
C ALA A 107 -31.89 2.19 24.81
N SER A 108 -32.88 1.30 25.05
CA SER A 108 -32.75 -0.13 24.75
C SER A 108 -32.44 -0.40 23.27
N LYS A 109 -33.08 0.33 22.34
CA LYS A 109 -32.80 0.21 20.90
C LYS A 109 -31.43 0.75 20.51
N TYR A 110 -30.96 1.80 21.18
CA TYR A 110 -29.64 2.35 20.96
C TYR A 110 -28.56 1.35 21.38
N ASP A 111 -28.71 0.72 22.54
CA ASP A 111 -27.79 -0.33 23.02
C ASP A 111 -27.77 -1.54 22.05
N GLU A 112 -28.93 -2.03 21.60
CA GLU A 112 -29.03 -3.09 20.58
C GLU A 112 -28.30 -2.74 19.26
N GLU A 113 -28.39 -1.49 18.81
CA GLU A 113 -27.68 -1.04 17.59
C GLU A 113 -26.18 -0.93 17.84
N VAL A 114 -25.74 -0.41 19.00
CA VAL A 114 -24.32 -0.34 19.38
C VAL A 114 -23.69 -1.73 19.40
N ASP A 115 -24.37 -2.73 19.95
CA ASP A 115 -23.90 -4.12 19.96
C ASP A 115 -23.75 -4.69 18.53
N LYS A 116 -24.72 -4.45 17.64
CA LYS A 116 -24.64 -4.86 16.22
C LYS A 116 -23.45 -4.21 15.50
N TYR A 117 -23.25 -2.90 15.68
CA TYR A 117 -22.11 -2.21 15.07
C TYR A 117 -20.77 -2.69 15.65
N SER A 118 -20.71 -2.97 16.96
CA SER A 118 -19.53 -3.55 17.62
C SER A 118 -19.16 -4.93 17.05
N GLU A 119 -20.14 -5.82 16.89
CA GLU A 119 -19.93 -7.14 16.28
C GLU A 119 -19.49 -7.03 14.81
N LEU A 120 -20.12 -6.14 14.04
CA LEU A 120 -19.79 -5.91 12.63
C LEU A 120 -18.36 -5.35 12.46
N ILE A 121 -17.94 -4.40 13.31
CA ILE A 121 -16.56 -3.89 13.34
C ILE A 121 -15.56 -4.99 13.72
N SER A 122 -15.90 -5.83 14.71
CA SER A 122 -15.08 -6.98 15.12
C SER A 122 -14.86 -7.98 13.98
N ASN A 123 -15.92 -8.28 13.21
CA ASN A 123 -15.85 -9.21 12.08
C ASN A 123 -15.09 -8.61 10.89
N ILE A 124 -15.26 -7.32 10.59
CA ILE A 124 -14.43 -6.61 9.59
C ILE A 124 -12.95 -6.64 9.98
N GLY A 125 -12.62 -6.42 11.27
CA GLY A 125 -11.24 -6.50 11.76
C GLY A 125 -10.59 -7.87 11.53
N LYS A 126 -11.32 -8.96 11.78
CA LYS A 126 -10.85 -10.34 11.54
C LYS A 126 -10.60 -10.62 10.05
N GLU A 127 -11.55 -10.27 9.17
CA GLU A 127 -11.37 -10.48 7.72
C GLU A 127 -10.24 -9.59 7.16
N TYR A 128 -10.07 -8.36 7.65
CA TYR A 128 -8.96 -7.48 7.25
C TYR A 128 -7.60 -8.05 7.68
N GLN A 129 -7.48 -8.59 8.90
CA GLN A 129 -6.26 -9.26 9.36
C GLN A 129 -5.93 -10.47 8.47
N LYS A 130 -6.91 -11.35 8.24
CA LYS A 130 -6.77 -12.55 7.41
C LYS A 130 -6.37 -12.22 5.96
N LEU A 131 -6.97 -11.18 5.37
CA LEU A 131 -6.59 -10.69 4.03
C LEU A 131 -5.15 -10.17 4.02
N THR A 132 -4.72 -9.45 5.07
CA THR A 132 -3.35 -8.97 5.22
C THR A 132 -2.35 -10.13 5.30
N GLU A 133 -2.65 -11.17 6.09
CA GLU A 133 -1.82 -12.39 6.20
C GLU A 133 -1.73 -13.16 4.87
N GLN A 134 -2.83 -13.24 4.11
CA GLN A 134 -2.84 -13.82 2.77
C GLN A 134 -1.97 -13.02 1.79
N MET A 135 -2.14 -11.70 1.72
CA MET A 135 -1.33 -10.83 0.86
C MET A 135 0.16 -10.91 1.18
N GLN A 136 0.52 -10.96 2.47
CA GLN A 136 1.91 -11.15 2.92
C GLN A 136 2.47 -12.50 2.43
N THR A 137 1.64 -13.55 2.43
CA THR A 137 2.03 -14.90 1.99
C THR A 137 2.23 -14.94 0.48
N GLU A 138 1.27 -14.46 -0.32
CA GLU A 138 1.38 -14.38 -1.78
C GLU A 138 2.58 -13.52 -2.23
N GLN A 139 2.82 -12.38 -1.56
CA GLN A 139 3.98 -11.54 -1.85
C GLN A 139 5.31 -12.29 -1.62
N ASN A 140 5.41 -13.06 -0.54
CA ASN A 140 6.59 -13.89 -0.26
C ASN A 140 6.76 -15.02 -1.29
N GLU A 141 5.68 -15.62 -1.78
CA GLU A 141 5.74 -16.63 -2.85
C GLU A 141 6.16 -16.02 -4.19
N LEU A 142 5.63 -14.85 -4.57
CA LEU A 142 6.05 -14.12 -5.77
C LEU A 142 7.53 -13.72 -5.71
N ILE A 143 8.06 -13.32 -4.56
CA ILE A 143 9.49 -13.04 -4.37
C ILE A 143 10.33 -14.31 -4.58
N LYS A 144 9.91 -15.45 -4.00
CA LYS A 144 10.59 -16.75 -4.21
C LYS A 144 10.55 -17.18 -5.67
N LEU A 145 9.39 -17.08 -6.32
CA LEU A 145 9.20 -17.46 -7.73
C LEU A 145 10.06 -16.59 -8.65
N ARG A 146 10.09 -15.26 -8.43
CA ARG A 146 10.94 -14.34 -9.18
C ARG A 146 12.42 -14.66 -9.01
N LYS A 147 12.86 -15.00 -7.80
CA LYS A 147 14.25 -15.43 -7.55
C LYS A 147 14.56 -16.72 -8.30
N ASN A 148 13.73 -17.75 -8.16
CA ASN A 148 13.92 -19.03 -8.85
C ASN A 148 13.97 -18.86 -10.37
N LEU A 149 13.12 -18.00 -10.94
CA LEU A 149 13.10 -17.70 -12.38
C LEU A 149 14.38 -16.97 -12.83
N SER A 150 14.88 -16.02 -12.03
CA SER A 150 16.17 -15.36 -12.27
C SER A 150 17.34 -16.35 -12.21
N ASP A 151 17.37 -17.21 -11.20
CA ASP A 151 18.41 -18.24 -11.04
C ASP A 151 18.38 -19.24 -12.21
N GLU A 152 17.20 -19.60 -12.71
CA GLU A 152 17.03 -20.48 -13.87
C GLU A 152 17.42 -19.80 -15.19
N GLN A 153 17.10 -18.51 -15.37
CA GLN A 153 17.57 -17.72 -16.52
C GLN A 153 19.10 -17.68 -16.60
N VAL A 154 19.79 -17.49 -15.46
CA VAL A 154 21.26 -17.53 -15.40
C VAL A 154 21.80 -18.92 -15.79
N LYS A 155 21.17 -20.01 -15.31
CA LYS A 155 21.52 -21.37 -15.74
C LYS A 155 21.31 -21.59 -17.23
N ILE A 156 20.18 -21.15 -17.79
CA ILE A 156 19.87 -21.29 -19.22
C ILE A 156 20.89 -20.55 -20.06
N HIS A 157 21.21 -19.29 -19.74
CA HIS A 157 22.26 -18.54 -20.45
C HIS A 157 23.62 -19.21 -20.37
N LYS A 158 23.99 -19.74 -19.19
CA LYS A 158 25.24 -20.50 -19.03
C LYS A 158 25.25 -21.77 -19.86
N ILE A 159 24.20 -22.60 -19.80
CA ILE A 159 24.10 -23.86 -20.55
C ILE A 159 24.10 -23.59 -22.06
N LEU A 160 23.38 -22.56 -22.52
CA LEU A 160 23.38 -22.17 -23.94
C LEU A 160 24.78 -21.74 -24.40
N GLY A 161 25.48 -20.93 -23.60
CA GLY A 161 26.86 -20.53 -23.87
C GLY A 161 27.83 -21.70 -23.83
N ASP A 162 27.72 -22.61 -22.85
CA ASP A 162 28.57 -23.79 -22.69
C ASP A 162 28.34 -24.77 -23.85
N ALA A 163 27.09 -25.02 -24.23
CA ALA A 163 26.71 -25.91 -25.33
C ALA A 163 27.13 -25.36 -26.70
N ASN A 164 26.97 -24.06 -26.96
CA ASN A 164 27.38 -23.47 -28.24
C ASN A 164 28.91 -23.53 -28.43
N ARG A 165 29.69 -23.28 -27.36
CA ARG A 165 31.15 -23.44 -27.35
C ARG A 165 31.58 -24.87 -27.55
N ALA A 166 31.00 -25.79 -26.78
CA ALA A 166 31.28 -27.21 -26.90
C ALA A 166 30.95 -27.69 -28.32
N SER A 167 29.80 -27.33 -28.87
CA SER A 167 29.39 -27.71 -30.24
C SER A 167 30.34 -27.18 -31.31
N MET A 168 30.66 -25.88 -31.31
CA MET A 168 31.57 -25.31 -32.31
C MET A 168 32.99 -25.88 -32.18
N ALA A 169 33.55 -25.91 -30.97
CA ALA A 169 34.88 -26.48 -30.75
C ALA A 169 34.95 -27.98 -31.08
N GLN A 170 33.91 -28.74 -30.72
CA GLN A 170 33.82 -30.18 -31.01
C GLN A 170 33.77 -30.43 -32.51
N SER A 171 33.02 -29.66 -33.30
CA SER A 171 32.98 -29.86 -34.76
C SER A 171 34.34 -29.60 -35.43
N PHE A 172 35.14 -28.66 -34.92
CA PHE A 172 36.52 -28.46 -35.36
C PHE A 172 37.47 -29.59 -34.90
N LEU A 173 37.29 -30.13 -33.68
CA LEU A 173 38.07 -31.26 -33.17
C LEU A 173 37.75 -32.58 -33.89
N GLU A 174 36.47 -32.86 -34.14
CA GLU A 174 36.00 -33.99 -34.92
C GLU A 174 36.58 -33.92 -36.34
N ARG A 175 36.54 -32.76 -36.99
CA ARG A 175 37.15 -32.56 -38.31
C ARG A 175 38.68 -32.72 -38.29
N LYS A 176 39.35 -32.36 -37.20
CA LYS A 176 40.79 -32.60 -36.98
C LYS A 176 41.09 -34.10 -36.86
N GLU A 177 40.22 -34.86 -36.19
CA GLU A 177 40.32 -36.31 -35.98
C GLU A 177 39.99 -37.10 -37.28
N GLU A 178 39.01 -36.68 -38.07
CA GLU A 178 38.74 -37.23 -39.41
C GLU A 178 39.96 -37.18 -40.35
N LEU A 179 40.83 -36.18 -40.17
CA LEU A 179 42.05 -36.02 -40.97
C LEU A 179 43.19 -36.94 -40.52
N ASP A 180 43.24 -37.38 -39.26
CA ASP A 180 44.29 -38.26 -38.72
C ASP A 180 44.50 -39.57 -39.51
N PRO A 181 43.49 -40.37 -39.87
CA PRO A 181 43.70 -41.58 -40.66
C PRO A 181 44.28 -41.26 -42.05
N SER A 182 43.85 -40.16 -42.68
CA SER A 182 44.36 -39.73 -43.98
C SER A 182 45.82 -39.28 -43.91
N LEU A 183 46.19 -38.60 -42.82
CA LEU A 183 47.54 -38.14 -42.53
C LEU A 183 48.47 -39.32 -42.22
N LYS A 184 48.06 -40.22 -41.31
CA LYS A 184 48.79 -41.45 -40.97
C LYS A 184 49.02 -42.33 -42.19
N ASN A 185 48.02 -42.48 -43.07
CA ASN A 185 48.17 -43.22 -44.32
C ASN A 185 49.17 -42.54 -45.29
N SER A 186 49.12 -41.21 -45.45
CA SER A 186 50.07 -40.45 -46.27
C SER A 186 51.52 -40.56 -45.74
N ALA A 187 51.68 -40.51 -44.42
CA ALA A 187 52.97 -40.69 -43.75
C ALA A 187 53.51 -42.11 -43.92
N ASN A 188 52.65 -43.13 -43.77
CA ASN A 188 53.03 -44.53 -43.95
C ASN A 188 53.46 -44.82 -45.40
N TRP A 189 52.77 -44.28 -46.41
CA TRP A 189 53.18 -44.41 -47.81
C TRP A 189 54.47 -43.66 -48.17
N ARG A 190 54.70 -42.46 -47.60
CA ARG A 190 56.00 -41.79 -47.72
C ARG A 190 57.12 -42.64 -47.10
N ASN A 191 56.90 -43.18 -45.91
CA ASN A 191 57.90 -43.99 -45.19
C ASN A 191 58.17 -45.33 -45.90
N PHE A 192 57.14 -46.01 -46.42
CA PHE A 192 57.28 -47.21 -47.24
C PHE A 192 58.05 -46.92 -48.53
N GLY A 193 57.75 -45.82 -49.22
CA GLY A 193 58.50 -45.36 -50.38
C GLY A 193 59.99 -45.15 -50.07
N LEU A 194 60.32 -44.54 -48.92
CA LEU A 194 61.71 -44.36 -48.46
C LEU A 194 62.41 -45.68 -48.12
N LEU A 195 61.71 -46.65 -47.53
CA LEU A 195 62.27 -47.98 -47.24
C LEU A 195 62.54 -48.77 -48.54
N LEU A 196 61.60 -48.75 -49.48
CA LEU A 196 61.73 -49.44 -50.77
C LEU A 196 62.82 -48.80 -51.65
N MET A 197 62.92 -47.47 -51.65
CA MET A 197 64.04 -46.70 -52.19
C MET A 197 65.39 -47.17 -51.64
N SER A 198 65.50 -47.25 -50.31
CA SER A 198 66.73 -47.69 -49.63
C SER A 198 67.09 -49.14 -49.99
N LEU A 199 66.10 -50.03 -50.06
CA LEU A 199 66.31 -51.44 -50.43
C LEU A 199 66.82 -51.58 -51.86
N ILE A 200 66.25 -50.86 -52.84
CA ILE A 200 66.73 -50.88 -54.23
C ILE A 200 68.17 -50.35 -54.31
N LEU A 201 68.48 -49.26 -53.60
CA LEU A 201 69.84 -48.72 -53.56
C LEU A 201 70.83 -49.73 -52.98
N CYS A 202 70.48 -50.42 -51.88
CA CYS A 202 71.29 -51.48 -51.29
C CYS A 202 71.52 -52.66 -52.26
N VAL A 203 70.49 -53.12 -52.98
CA VAL A 203 70.64 -54.20 -53.97
C VAL A 203 71.59 -53.79 -55.10
N ILE A 204 71.49 -52.56 -55.60
CA ILE A 204 72.41 -52.03 -56.62
C ILE A 204 73.85 -51.99 -56.10
N LEU A 205 74.06 -51.54 -54.85
CA LEU A 205 75.39 -51.47 -54.23
C LEU A 205 76.02 -52.86 -54.00
N VAL A 206 75.24 -53.85 -53.56
CA VAL A 206 75.71 -55.24 -53.40
C VAL A 206 76.12 -55.85 -54.74
N TYR A 207 75.36 -55.59 -55.81
CA TYR A 207 75.65 -56.08 -57.15
C TYR A 207 76.90 -55.42 -57.77
N GLU A 208 77.10 -54.12 -57.57
CA GLU A 208 78.34 -53.43 -57.99
C GLU A 208 79.57 -53.84 -57.17
N TRP A 209 79.40 -54.25 -55.91
CA TRP A 209 80.49 -54.77 -55.09
C TRP A 209 81.05 -56.11 -55.60
N ASP A 210 80.17 -57.01 -56.06
CA ASP A 210 80.53 -58.35 -56.55
C ASP A 210 81.26 -58.32 -57.91
N ILE A 211 80.89 -57.37 -58.78
CA ILE A 211 81.42 -57.24 -60.16
C ILE A 211 82.65 -56.32 -60.24
N GLY A 212 82.88 -55.50 -59.21
CA GLY A 212 83.88 -54.43 -59.21
C GLY A 212 83.26 -53.09 -59.60
N PHE A 213 83.35 -52.12 -58.68
CA PHE A 213 82.58 -50.88 -58.72
C PHE A 213 82.98 -49.97 -59.91
N ASP A 214 82.02 -49.69 -60.79
CA ASP A 214 82.19 -48.78 -61.95
C ASP A 214 81.19 -47.62 -61.86
N TYR A 215 81.72 -46.40 -61.66
CA TYR A 215 80.92 -45.18 -61.55
C TYR A 215 79.95 -44.97 -62.72
N GLY A 216 80.33 -45.36 -63.94
CA GLY A 216 79.47 -45.22 -65.13
C GLY A 216 78.27 -46.18 -65.12
N ARG A 217 78.47 -47.40 -64.62
CA ARG A 217 77.42 -48.43 -64.49
C ARG A 217 76.48 -48.11 -63.34
N PHE A 218 77.01 -47.63 -62.23
CA PHE A 218 76.19 -47.15 -61.11
C PHE A 218 75.29 -45.99 -61.53
N LEU A 219 75.84 -44.96 -62.19
CA LEU A 219 75.09 -43.77 -62.57
C LEU A 219 73.99 -44.08 -63.60
N SER A 220 74.23 -45.00 -64.53
CA SER A 220 73.24 -45.39 -65.55
C SER A 220 72.00 -46.11 -64.99
N ARG A 221 72.05 -46.61 -63.75
CA ARG A 221 70.92 -47.26 -63.07
C ARG A 221 70.10 -46.34 -62.16
N LEU A 222 70.58 -45.14 -61.83
CA LEU A 222 69.82 -44.18 -61.03
C LEU A 222 68.43 -43.78 -61.62
N PRO A 223 68.20 -43.71 -62.95
CA PRO A 223 66.88 -43.42 -63.50
C PRO A 223 65.78 -44.44 -63.10
N VAL A 224 66.15 -45.67 -62.73
CA VAL A 224 65.21 -46.69 -62.20
C VAL A 224 64.58 -46.24 -60.88
N ILE A 225 65.28 -45.40 -60.13
CA ILE A 225 64.90 -44.90 -58.80
C ILE A 225 64.01 -43.64 -58.91
N SER A 226 64.08 -42.91 -60.02
CA SER A 226 63.37 -41.63 -60.22
C SER A 226 61.84 -41.66 -59.98
N PRO A 227 61.07 -42.69 -60.42
CA PRO A 227 59.63 -42.74 -60.16
C PRO A 227 59.28 -42.82 -58.67
N LEU A 228 60.14 -43.45 -57.86
CA LEU A 228 59.96 -43.59 -56.42
C LEU A 228 60.32 -42.29 -55.67
N ILE A 229 61.34 -41.56 -56.13
CA ILE A 229 61.66 -40.22 -55.63
C ILE A 229 60.44 -39.29 -55.83
N TRP A 230 59.83 -39.34 -57.01
CA TRP A 230 58.61 -38.57 -57.30
C TRP A 230 57.44 -38.98 -56.41
N LEU A 231 57.19 -40.28 -56.21
CA LEU A 231 56.15 -40.78 -55.30
C LEU A 231 56.35 -40.30 -53.86
N VAL A 232 57.58 -40.41 -53.33
CA VAL A 232 57.93 -39.94 -51.99
C VAL A 232 57.75 -38.42 -51.86
N TRP A 233 58.16 -37.65 -52.88
CA TRP A 233 58.00 -36.20 -52.90
C TRP A 233 56.52 -35.76 -52.90
N VAL A 234 55.69 -36.34 -53.78
CA VAL A 234 54.24 -36.04 -53.84
C VAL A 234 53.54 -36.42 -52.54
N ASN A 235 53.86 -37.58 -51.93
CA ASN A 235 53.29 -37.96 -50.64
C ASN A 235 53.80 -37.08 -49.48
N SER A 236 55.03 -36.57 -49.56
CA SER A 236 55.56 -35.59 -48.59
C SER A 236 54.83 -34.26 -48.68
N GLN A 237 54.61 -33.73 -49.89
CA GLN A 237 53.84 -32.52 -50.12
C GLN A 237 52.38 -32.67 -49.65
N ARG A 238 51.71 -33.78 -50.03
CA ARG A 238 50.36 -34.11 -49.53
C ARG A 238 50.30 -34.15 -48.00
N ASN A 239 51.29 -34.78 -47.35
CA ASN A 239 51.38 -34.83 -45.89
C ASN A 239 51.52 -33.43 -45.29
N ALA A 240 52.39 -32.57 -45.84
CA ALA A 240 52.56 -31.19 -45.37
C ALA A 240 51.28 -30.36 -45.49
N HIS A 241 50.50 -30.55 -46.55
CA HIS A 241 49.18 -29.94 -46.71
C HIS A 241 48.18 -30.43 -45.65
N LEU A 242 48.09 -31.74 -45.42
CA LEU A 242 47.18 -32.31 -44.43
C LEU A 242 47.50 -31.85 -42.99
N VAL A 243 48.78 -31.76 -42.62
CA VAL A 243 49.21 -31.22 -41.32
C VAL A 243 48.72 -29.77 -41.15
N ARG A 244 48.92 -28.90 -42.15
CA ARG A 244 48.49 -27.50 -42.05
C ARG A 244 46.98 -27.34 -41.86
N ILE A 245 46.17 -28.13 -42.58
CA ILE A 245 44.72 -28.13 -42.41
C ILE A 245 44.33 -28.61 -41.01
N GLN A 246 45.03 -29.63 -40.49
CA GLN A 246 44.80 -30.16 -39.14
C GLN A 246 45.18 -29.16 -38.05
N GLU A 247 46.30 -28.45 -38.21
CA GLU A 247 46.74 -27.36 -37.33
C GLU A 247 45.74 -26.20 -37.32
N GLU A 248 45.21 -25.81 -38.49
CA GLU A 248 44.17 -24.79 -38.61
C GLU A 248 42.89 -25.18 -37.84
N TYR A 249 42.39 -26.41 -38.03
CA TYR A 249 41.22 -26.88 -37.27
C TYR A 249 41.49 -26.95 -35.76
N ALA A 250 42.69 -27.36 -35.34
CA ALA A 250 43.08 -27.33 -33.93
C ALA A 250 43.14 -25.91 -33.36
N HIS A 251 43.60 -24.93 -34.15
CA HIS A 251 43.59 -23.51 -33.79
C HIS A 251 42.16 -22.96 -33.71
N LYS A 252 41.30 -23.24 -34.70
CA LYS A 252 39.88 -22.82 -34.67
C LYS A 252 39.13 -23.41 -33.46
N ALA A 253 39.40 -24.66 -33.10
CA ALA A 253 38.86 -25.26 -31.87
C ALA A 253 39.30 -24.51 -30.61
N SER A 254 40.59 -24.15 -30.48
CA SER A 254 41.09 -23.43 -29.30
C SER A 254 40.56 -22.00 -29.21
N VAL A 255 40.41 -21.31 -30.34
CA VAL A 255 39.79 -19.98 -30.43
C VAL A 255 38.30 -20.04 -30.06
N ALA A 256 37.55 -21.05 -30.54
CA ALA A 256 36.15 -21.25 -30.18
C ALA A 256 35.94 -21.53 -28.68
N LEU A 257 36.87 -22.26 -28.04
CA LEU A 257 36.87 -22.45 -26.58
C LEU A 257 37.21 -21.16 -25.82
N ALA A 258 38.17 -20.38 -26.31
CA ALA A 258 38.58 -19.12 -25.70
C ALA A 258 37.55 -17.98 -25.86
N PHE A 259 36.64 -18.08 -26.83
CA PHE A 259 35.67 -17.04 -27.18
C PHE A 259 34.84 -16.54 -25.99
N GLU A 260 34.43 -17.40 -25.04
CA GLU A 260 33.66 -16.95 -23.85
C GLU A 260 34.50 -16.16 -22.85
N GLY A 261 35.81 -16.43 -22.75
CA GLY A 261 36.71 -15.58 -21.96
C GLY A 261 36.81 -14.17 -22.53
N TYR A 262 36.69 -14.01 -23.85
CA TYR A 262 36.61 -12.71 -24.51
C TYR A 262 35.21 -12.10 -24.40
N GLN A 263 34.16 -12.86 -24.71
CA GLN A 263 32.76 -12.42 -24.64
C GLN A 263 32.42 -11.90 -23.24
N ARG A 264 32.79 -12.63 -22.18
CA ARG A 264 32.57 -12.22 -20.79
C ARG A 264 33.27 -10.90 -20.45
N LYS A 265 34.53 -10.71 -20.85
CA LYS A 265 35.25 -9.43 -20.67
C LYS A 265 34.64 -8.27 -21.44
N VAL A 266 34.04 -8.54 -22.61
CA VAL A 266 33.40 -7.51 -23.43
C VAL A 266 32.00 -7.17 -22.89
N ASP A 267 31.24 -8.15 -22.43
CA ASP A 267 29.98 -7.95 -21.71
C ASP A 267 30.20 -7.26 -20.34
N GLU A 268 31.36 -7.45 -19.70
CA GLU A 268 31.81 -6.69 -18.51
C GLU A 268 32.24 -5.24 -18.82
N SER A 269 32.61 -4.93 -20.07
CA SER A 269 33.09 -3.60 -20.48
C SER A 269 31.99 -2.66 -20.96
N ASP A 270 30.78 -3.19 -21.24
CA ASP A 270 29.56 -2.49 -21.70
C ASP A 270 29.74 -1.58 -22.94
N ASP A 271 30.83 -1.76 -23.70
CA ASP A 271 31.14 -1.01 -24.91
C ASP A 271 30.56 -1.72 -26.15
N PRO A 272 29.60 -1.11 -26.87
CA PRO A 272 28.94 -1.73 -28.02
C PRO A 272 29.88 -1.89 -29.23
N ASP A 273 30.89 -1.03 -29.39
CA ASP A 273 31.84 -1.11 -30.51
C ASP A 273 32.82 -2.26 -30.31
N ILE A 274 33.27 -2.51 -29.08
CA ILE A 274 34.09 -3.68 -28.74
C ILE A 274 33.28 -4.98 -28.95
N LYS A 275 32.00 -4.99 -28.59
CA LYS A 275 31.11 -6.14 -28.81
C LYS A 275 30.88 -6.45 -30.29
N LYS A 276 30.68 -5.40 -31.10
CA LYS A 276 30.59 -5.52 -32.55
C LYS A 276 31.90 -6.06 -33.16
N LEU A 277 33.04 -5.50 -32.75
CA LEU A 277 34.37 -5.93 -33.21
C LEU A 277 34.66 -7.40 -32.87
N LEU A 278 34.32 -7.85 -31.65
CA LEU A 278 34.49 -9.24 -31.24
C LEU A 278 33.66 -10.20 -32.12
N LEU A 279 32.41 -9.85 -32.41
CA LEU A 279 31.54 -10.66 -33.29
C LEU A 279 32.07 -10.69 -34.72
N GLU A 280 32.46 -9.54 -35.27
CA GLU A 280 33.01 -9.41 -36.62
C GLU A 280 34.30 -10.22 -36.79
N LEU A 281 35.26 -10.09 -35.86
CA LEU A 281 36.50 -10.88 -35.84
C LEU A 281 36.24 -12.38 -35.67
N SER A 282 35.23 -12.78 -34.90
CA SER A 282 34.93 -14.19 -34.67
C SER A 282 34.27 -14.84 -35.88
N VAL A 283 33.33 -14.15 -36.53
CA VAL A 283 32.73 -14.58 -37.80
C VAL A 283 33.81 -14.66 -38.89
N ALA A 284 34.70 -13.67 -38.98
CA ALA A 284 35.80 -13.69 -39.94
C ALA A 284 36.76 -14.87 -39.72
N ASN A 285 37.35 -15.00 -38.53
CA ASN A 285 38.37 -16.02 -38.26
C ASN A 285 37.81 -17.45 -38.27
N LEU A 286 36.64 -17.68 -37.64
CA LEU A 286 36.05 -19.03 -37.59
C LEU A 286 35.43 -19.41 -38.93
N GLY A 287 34.79 -18.46 -39.63
CA GLY A 287 34.12 -18.66 -40.92
C GLY A 287 35.05 -18.72 -42.15
N GLU A 288 36.31 -18.29 -42.05
CA GLU A 288 37.22 -18.34 -43.20
C GLU A 288 37.46 -19.79 -43.70
N ASN A 289 37.42 -19.97 -45.01
CA ASN A 289 37.61 -21.27 -45.64
C ASN A 289 39.09 -21.73 -45.53
N PRO A 290 39.41 -22.91 -44.95
CA PRO A 290 40.78 -23.40 -44.86
C PRO A 290 41.46 -23.64 -46.21
N VAL A 291 40.73 -23.61 -47.34
CA VAL A 291 41.30 -23.65 -48.69
C VAL A 291 42.21 -22.43 -48.98
N ASN A 292 42.00 -21.29 -48.33
CA ASN A 292 42.86 -20.09 -48.47
C ASN A 292 44.33 -20.36 -48.06
N LEU A 293 44.59 -21.44 -47.31
CA LEU A 293 45.93 -21.89 -46.92
C LEU A 293 46.75 -22.49 -48.07
N PHE A 294 46.15 -22.73 -49.24
CA PHE A 294 46.81 -23.27 -50.43
C PHE A 294 47.38 -22.18 -51.36
N ASP A 295 46.82 -20.96 -51.38
CA ASP A 295 47.25 -19.88 -52.28
C ASP A 295 48.66 -19.35 -51.94
N LYS A 296 49.11 -19.54 -50.70
CA LYS A 296 50.51 -19.30 -50.33
C LYS A 296 51.38 -20.47 -50.79
N GLN A 297 52.03 -20.30 -51.94
CA GLN A 297 52.97 -21.27 -52.51
C GLN A 297 53.96 -21.77 -51.45
N VAL A 298 54.00 -23.09 -51.28
CA VAL A 298 54.86 -23.76 -50.32
C VAL A 298 56.11 -24.23 -51.05
N LYS A 299 57.26 -23.65 -50.72
CA LYS A 299 58.58 -24.12 -51.17
C LYS A 299 58.90 -25.46 -50.52
N SER A 300 58.34 -26.53 -51.08
CA SER A 300 58.27 -27.86 -50.46
C SER A 300 59.23 -28.87 -51.10
N SER A 301 60.11 -28.39 -51.98
CA SER A 301 61.11 -29.19 -52.71
C SER A 301 62.50 -29.06 -52.07
N PRO A 302 63.23 -30.17 -51.80
CA PRO A 302 64.65 -30.12 -51.46
C PRO A 302 65.53 -29.51 -52.57
N ILE A 303 65.02 -29.44 -53.80
CA ILE A 303 65.76 -28.97 -54.97
C ILE A 303 65.75 -27.43 -55.03
N GLU A 304 64.65 -26.76 -54.62
CA GLU A 304 64.53 -25.30 -54.63
C GLU A 304 65.62 -24.59 -53.80
N ASN A 305 66.05 -25.19 -52.69
CA ASN A 305 67.06 -24.63 -51.79
C ASN A 305 68.43 -25.34 -51.81
N SER A 306 68.63 -26.38 -52.64
CA SER A 306 69.90 -27.12 -52.65
C SER A 306 70.90 -26.59 -53.68
N VAL A 307 72.15 -27.01 -53.53
CA VAL A 307 73.29 -26.68 -54.43
C VAL A 307 72.98 -27.02 -55.89
N ILE A 308 72.05 -27.96 -56.14
CA ILE A 308 71.64 -28.38 -57.48
C ILE A 308 70.97 -27.25 -58.27
N SER A 309 70.09 -26.42 -57.67
CA SER A 309 69.47 -25.30 -58.40
C SER A 309 70.52 -24.26 -58.83
N ARG A 310 71.45 -23.93 -57.93
CA ARG A 310 72.60 -23.04 -58.22
C ARG A 310 73.57 -23.59 -59.25
N ILE A 311 73.72 -24.91 -59.35
CA ILE A 311 74.52 -25.57 -60.40
C ILE A 311 73.74 -25.57 -61.72
N LEU A 312 72.42 -25.80 -61.70
CA LEU A 312 71.59 -25.85 -62.89
C LEU A 312 71.45 -24.46 -63.54
N GLU A 313 71.25 -23.39 -62.76
CA GLU A 313 71.31 -21.99 -63.23
C GLU A 313 72.67 -21.66 -63.88
N LYS A 314 73.76 -22.26 -63.38
CA LYS A 314 75.12 -22.01 -63.85
C LYS A 314 75.47 -22.80 -65.12
N PHE A 315 74.83 -23.94 -65.37
CA PHE A 315 75.07 -24.79 -66.55
C PHE A 315 74.05 -24.58 -67.68
N PHE A 316 72.80 -24.21 -67.37
CA PHE A 316 71.76 -23.93 -68.35
C PHE A 316 71.10 -22.55 -68.10
N PRO A 317 71.81 -21.45 -68.40
CA PRO A 317 71.23 -20.12 -68.32
C PRO A 317 70.20 -19.92 -69.46
N LYS A 318 68.91 -20.05 -69.09
CA LYS A 318 67.72 -19.67 -69.88
C LYS A 318 67.51 -20.36 -71.23
N LEU A 319 66.61 -21.34 -71.23
CA LEU A 319 65.68 -21.59 -72.34
C LEU A 319 64.24 -21.59 -71.81
N GLU A 320 63.81 -20.43 -71.30
CA GLU A 320 62.40 -20.14 -71.02
C GLU A 320 61.91 -19.03 -71.96
N LYS A 321 60.73 -19.25 -72.52
CA LYS A 321 59.85 -18.24 -73.09
C LYS A 321 58.41 -18.59 -72.70
#